data_AF-A0A9J6GC45-F1
#
_entry.id   AF-A0A9J6GC45-F1
#
_cell.length_a   1.000
_cell.length_b   1.000
_cell.length_c   1.000
_cell.angle_alpha   90.00
_cell.angle_beta   90.00
_cell.angle_gamma   90.00
#
_symmetry.space_group_name_H-M   'P 1'
#
loop_
_entity.id
_entity.type
_entity.pdbx_description
1 polymer ?
#
loop_
_entity_poly.entity_id
_entity_poly.type
_entity_poly.pdbx_seq_one_letter_code
_entity_poly.pdbx_strand_id
1 'polypeptide(L)'
;MQETDTGKVRLAVGDRFRSFDELEARITQYSEENCVQLWKRDARTIAAANNRVGKLASKMSEGLKYYQIRYCCIHGGAKFVSTNKGARESS
;
A
#
# COMPACT_ATOMS: atom_id res chain seq x y z
N MET A 1 -20.06 29.16 -14.83
CA MET A 1 -18.83 29.32 -14.03
C MET A 1 -18.85 28.25 -12.96
N GLN A 2 -18.01 27.22 -13.08
CA GLN A 2 -17.70 26.32 -11.97
C GLN A 2 -16.19 26.36 -11.84
N GLU A 3 -15.74 27.14 -10.86
CA GLU A 3 -14.35 27.30 -10.47
C GLU A 3 -14.12 26.33 -9.31
N THR A 4 -13.38 25.24 -9.56
CA THR A 4 -12.91 24.33 -8.50
C THR A 4 -11.41 24.56 -8.35
N ASP A 5 -11.08 25.52 -7.50
CA ASP A 5 -9.73 25.78 -7.02
C ASP A 5 -9.27 24.68 -6.05
N THR A 6 -7.95 24.51 -6.03
CA THR A 6 -7.10 23.65 -5.18
C THR A 6 -7.05 22.14 -5.46
N GLY A 7 -6.17 21.80 -6.40
CA GLY A 7 -5.70 20.44 -6.68
C GLY A 7 -5.06 19.77 -5.45
N LYS A 8 -5.89 19.04 -4.71
CA LYS A 8 -5.44 18.10 -3.68
C LYS A 8 -6.05 16.73 -3.96
N VAL A 9 -5.26 15.83 -4.53
CA VAL A 9 -5.47 14.39 -4.59
C VAL A 9 -5.78 13.85 -3.21
N ARG A 10 -7.03 13.43 -3.06
CA ARG A 10 -7.50 12.69 -1.89
C ARG A 10 -7.61 11.22 -2.27
N LEU A 11 -6.97 10.37 -1.48
CA LEU A 11 -7.21 8.92 -1.49
C LEU A 11 -8.31 8.61 -0.48
N ALA A 12 -9.42 8.05 -0.94
CA ALA A 12 -10.55 7.68 -0.08
C ALA A 12 -10.67 6.16 0.05
N VAL A 13 -11.24 5.70 1.17
CA VAL A 13 -11.55 4.28 1.36
C VAL A 13 -12.66 3.90 0.37
N GLY A 14 -12.37 2.92 -0.49
CA GLY A 14 -13.31 2.45 -1.51
C GLY A 14 -12.97 2.90 -2.94
N ASP A 15 -11.92 3.72 -3.13
CA ASP A 15 -11.40 4.03 -4.47
C ASP A 15 -11.00 2.73 -5.19
N ARG A 16 -11.39 2.64 -6.47
CA ARG A 16 -11.13 1.48 -7.33
C ARG A 16 -10.28 1.92 -8.50
N PHE A 17 -9.19 1.18 -8.72
CA PHE A 17 -8.27 1.40 -9.83
C PHE A 17 -8.38 0.24 -10.80
N ARG A 18 -8.22 0.52 -12.10
CA ARG A 18 -8.30 -0.52 -13.15
C ARG A 18 -6.97 -1.23 -13.36
N SER A 19 -5.87 -0.56 -13.04
CA SER A 19 -4.52 -1.11 -13.14
C SER A 19 -3.65 -0.73 -11.94
N PHE A 20 -2.54 -1.44 -11.79
CA PHE A 20 -1.53 -1.12 -10.79
C PHE A 20 -0.81 0.21 -11.12
N ASP A 21 -0.59 0.50 -12.39
CA ASP A 21 0.05 1.76 -12.82
C ASP A 21 -0.79 2.99 -12.45
N GLU A 22 -2.12 2.89 -12.56
CA GLU A 22 -3.04 3.97 -12.16
C GLU A 22 -2.96 4.22 -10.65
N LEU A 23 -2.84 3.16 -9.85
CA LEU A 23 -2.62 3.26 -8.41
C LEU A 23 -1.25 3.89 -8.10
N GLU A 24 -0.17 3.48 -8.77
CA GLU A 24 1.16 4.07 -8.55
C GLU A 24 1.20 5.55 -8.92
N ALA A 25 0.63 5.94 -10.07
CA ALA A 25 0.53 7.35 -10.46
C ALA A 25 -0.24 8.16 -9.42
N ARG A 26 -1.35 7.64 -8.92
CA ARG A 26 -2.16 8.32 -7.89
C ARG A 26 -1.42 8.45 -6.56
N ILE A 27 -0.66 7.43 -6.16
CA ILE A 27 0.15 7.46 -4.93
C ILE A 27 1.31 8.46 -5.07
N THR A 28 1.96 8.52 -6.23
CA THR A 28 3.00 9.51 -6.51
C THR A 28 2.44 10.92 -6.42
N GLN A 29 1.30 11.18 -7.04
CA GLN A 29 0.65 12.50 -6.97
C GLN A 29 0.27 12.86 -5.52
N TYR A 30 -0.26 11.90 -4.75
CA TYR A 30 -0.55 12.10 -3.32
C TYR A 30 0.73 12.39 -2.51
N SER A 31 1.85 11.73 -2.84
CA SER A 31 3.13 11.91 -2.15
C SER A 31 3.71 13.31 -2.36
N GLU A 32 3.61 13.83 -3.57
CA GLU A 32 4.09 15.18 -3.94
C GLU A 32 3.25 16.26 -3.26
N GLU A 33 1.93 16.15 -3.31
CA GLU A 33 1.03 17.17 -2.77
C GLU A 33 0.99 17.23 -1.23
N ASN A 34 1.18 16.09 -0.57
CA ASN A 34 1.18 16.04 0.89
C ASN A 34 2.61 16.08 1.46
N CYS A 35 3.64 16.23 0.61
CA CYS A 35 5.06 16.21 0.97
C CYS A 35 5.44 14.99 1.82
N VAL A 36 4.88 13.81 1.49
CA VAL A 36 5.13 12.55 2.21
C VAL A 36 5.75 11.52 1.28
N GLN A 37 6.89 10.94 1.67
CA GLN A 37 7.49 9.87 0.88
C GLN A 37 6.93 8.50 1.31
N LEU A 38 6.01 7.98 0.50
CA LEU A 38 5.39 6.67 0.70
C LEU A 38 6.24 5.57 0.04
N TRP A 39 6.54 4.50 0.78
CA TRP A 39 7.22 3.32 0.27
C TRP A 39 6.37 2.05 0.49
N LYS A 40 6.58 1.05 -0.39
CA LYS A 40 5.91 -0.25 -0.32
C LYS A 40 6.52 -1.07 0.82
N ARG A 41 5.86 -1.13 1.97
CA ARG A 41 6.30 -1.92 3.13
C ARG A 41 6.11 -3.41 2.90
N ASP A 42 4.87 -3.78 2.60
CA ASP A 42 4.47 -5.17 2.40
C ASP A 42 3.72 -5.27 1.08
N ALA A 43 4.05 -6.28 0.29
CA ALA A 43 3.30 -6.63 -0.90
C ALA A 43 3.00 -8.13 -0.87
N ARG A 44 1.73 -8.48 -0.99
CA ARG A 44 1.26 -9.86 -1.13
C ARG A 44 0.89 -10.08 -2.58
N THR A 45 1.62 -10.94 -3.27
CA THR A 45 1.33 -11.30 -4.67
C THR A 45 0.12 -12.23 -4.75
N ILE A 46 -0.57 -12.21 -5.88
CA ILE A 46 -1.69 -13.14 -6.12
C ILE A 46 -1.20 -14.59 -6.09
N ALA A 47 0.00 -14.86 -6.63
CA ALA A 47 0.62 -16.18 -6.57
C ALA A 47 0.82 -16.69 -5.13
N ALA A 48 1.28 -15.82 -4.21
CA ALA A 48 1.40 -16.18 -2.81
C ALA A 48 0.03 -16.30 -2.10
N ALA A 49 -0.97 -15.54 -2.55
CA ALA A 49 -2.33 -15.60 -2.03
C ALA A 49 -3.09 -16.85 -2.51
N ASN A 50 -2.82 -17.37 -3.71
CA ASN A 50 -3.41 -18.60 -4.24
C ASN A 50 -3.25 -19.78 -3.25
N ASN A 51 -2.04 -19.92 -2.69
CA ASN A 51 -1.75 -20.98 -1.71
C ASN A 51 -2.45 -20.78 -0.35
N ARG A 52 -2.89 -19.56 -0.02
CA ARG A 52 -3.51 -19.23 1.27
C ARG A 52 -5.03 -19.10 1.21
N VAL A 53 -5.57 -18.60 0.10
CA VAL A 53 -6.94 -18.09 0.00
C VAL A 53 -7.71 -18.70 -1.17
N GLY A 54 -7.10 -19.62 -1.93
CA GLY A 54 -7.70 -20.52 -2.94
C GLY A 54 -8.80 -19.92 -3.82
N LYS A 55 -10.03 -19.84 -3.29
CA LYS A 55 -11.22 -19.32 -3.97
C LYS A 55 -11.17 -17.82 -4.32
N LEU A 56 -10.40 -17.01 -3.59
CA LEU A 56 -10.37 -15.56 -3.81
C LEU A 56 -9.48 -15.18 -5.00
N ALA A 57 -8.37 -15.89 -5.17
CA ALA A 57 -7.41 -15.62 -6.22
C ALA A 57 -7.92 -16.04 -7.62
N SER A 58 -8.79 -17.06 -7.70
CA SER A 58 -9.49 -17.42 -8.96
C SER A 58 -10.46 -16.34 -9.47
N LYS A 59 -10.83 -15.36 -8.63
CA LYS A 59 -11.71 -14.23 -9.02
C LYS A 59 -10.94 -12.95 -9.33
N MET A 60 -9.62 -12.95 -9.22
CA MET A 60 -8.81 -11.76 -9.49
C MET A 60 -8.44 -11.67 -10.97
N SER A 61 -8.37 -10.44 -11.49
CA SER A 61 -7.89 -10.20 -12.85
C SER A 61 -6.42 -10.60 -12.97
N GLU A 62 -6.06 -11.31 -14.03
CA GLU A 62 -4.68 -11.74 -14.34
C GLU A 62 -3.71 -10.55 -14.48
N GLY A 63 -4.21 -9.34 -14.72
CA GLY A 63 -3.41 -8.12 -14.79
C GLY A 63 -2.95 -7.57 -13.44
N LEU A 64 -3.49 -8.05 -12.31
CA LEU A 64 -3.03 -7.61 -10.98
C LEU A 64 -1.87 -8.50 -10.50
N LYS A 65 -0.69 -7.91 -10.29
CA LYS A 65 0.45 -8.63 -9.71
C LYS A 65 0.31 -8.84 -8.19
N TYR A 66 -0.35 -7.90 -7.52
CA TYR A 66 -0.48 -7.85 -6.08
C TYR A 66 -1.95 -7.92 -5.65
N TYR A 67 -2.23 -8.78 -4.69
CA TYR A 67 -3.54 -8.85 -4.01
C TYR A 67 -3.67 -7.76 -2.94
N GLN A 68 -2.58 -7.47 -2.23
CA GLN A 68 -2.55 -6.47 -1.17
C GLN A 68 -1.20 -5.77 -1.17
N ILE A 69 -1.22 -4.44 -1.09
CA ILE A 69 -0.02 -3.62 -0.92
C ILE A 69 -0.24 -2.69 0.27
N ARG A 70 0.75 -2.61 1.15
CA ARG A 70 0.76 -1.70 2.28
C ARG A 70 1.82 -0.63 2.04
N TYR A 71 1.38 0.61 1.85
CA TYR A 71 2.24 1.78 1.76
C TYR A 71 2.42 2.41 3.14
N CYS A 72 3.62 2.90 3.42
CA CYS A 72 3.94 3.58 4.68
C CYS A 72 4.88 4.76 4.42
N CYS A 73 4.85 5.76 5.29
CA CYS A 73 5.81 6.86 5.22
C CYS A 73 7.21 6.40 5.62
N ILE A 74 8.24 6.78 4.85
CA ILE A 74 9.64 6.41 5.12
C ILE A 74 10.16 7.03 6.42
N HIS A 75 9.71 8.25 6.75
CA HIS A 75 10.24 9.02 7.87
C HIS A 75 9.60 8.69 9.23
N GLY A 76 8.50 7.93 9.28
CA GLY A 76 7.80 7.70 10.55
C GLY A 76 6.73 6.61 10.55
N GLY A 77 6.62 5.81 9.49
CA GLY A 77 5.47 4.94 9.30
C GLY A 77 5.38 3.73 10.23
N ALA A 78 6.48 3.28 10.86
CA ALA A 78 6.41 2.27 11.91
C ALA A 78 7.65 2.35 12.80
N LYS A 79 7.39 2.47 14.10
CA LYS A 79 8.41 2.23 15.11
C LYS A 79 8.56 0.71 15.23
N PHE A 80 9.78 0.20 15.05
CA PHE A 80 10.07 -1.18 15.38
C PHE A 80 9.86 -1.35 16.89
N VAL A 81 8.83 -2.12 17.27
CA VAL A 81 8.61 -2.49 18.66
C VAL A 81 9.25 -3.86 18.84
N SER A 82 10.37 -3.92 19.56
CA SER A 82 10.97 -5.20 19.91
C SER A 82 10.01 -5.95 20.83
N THR A 83 9.52 -7.11 20.38
CA THR A 83 8.69 -8.01 21.21
C THR A 83 9.53 -8.75 22.26
N ASN A 84 10.86 -8.57 22.25
CA ASN A 84 11.75 -9.25 23.19
C ASN A 84 11.78 -8.49 24.52
N LYS A 85 11.20 -9.08 25.58
CA LYS A 85 11.30 -8.63 26.98
C LYS A 85 12.67 -8.93 27.60
N GLY A 86 13.76 -8.71 26.88
CA GLY A 86 15.14 -8.85 27.39
C GLY A 86 15.51 -10.23 27.96
N ALA A 87 14.76 -11.30 27.68
CA ALA A 87 14.93 -12.59 28.36
C ALA A 87 16.10 -13.45 27.81
N ARG A 88 16.98 -12.86 27.01
CA ARG A 88 18.13 -13.55 26.41
C ARG A 88 19.40 -12.95 26.97
N GLU A 89 19.99 -13.62 27.95
CA GLU A 89 21.35 -13.34 28.38
C GLU A 89 22.27 -13.71 27.21
N SER A 90 23.01 -12.73 26.70
CA SER A 90 24.04 -12.99 25.70
C SER A 90 25.26 -13.46 26.48
N SER A 91 25.61 -14.75 26.36
CA SER A 91 26.80 -15.35 26.97
C SER A 91 28.08 -14.87 26.32
#